data_AF-A0A512BFK7-F1
#
_entry.id   AF-A0A512BFK7-F1
#
_cell.length_a   1.000
_cell.length_b   1.000
_cell.length_c   1.000
_cell.angle_alpha   90.00
_cell.angle_beta   90.00
_cell.angle_gamma   90.00
#
_symmetry.space_group_name_H-M   'P 1'
#
loop_
_entity.id
_entity.type
_entity.pdbx_description
1 polymer ?
#
loop_
_entity_poly.entity_id
_entity_poly.type
_entity_poly.pdbx_seq_one_letter_code
_entity_poly.pdbx_strand_id
1 'polypeptide(L)'
;MLVKNERILLKKLKTCCPKAFNDLYDCYAAPLCGLILNDVLAVDEACRILTEVFTKFNKNLMLGKDAEVGIFISLVRIAKKLAIDSKKI
;
A
#
# COMPACT_ATOMS: atom_id res chain seq x y z
N MET A 1 7.06 -12.49 11.15
CA MET A 1 7.13 -13.60 10.17
C MET A 1 6.43 -13.13 8.88
N LEU A 2 7.10 -12.38 7.99
CA LEU A 2 6.42 -11.63 6.90
C LEU A 2 6.35 -12.36 5.54
N VAL A 3 7.13 -13.44 5.34
CA VAL A 3 7.34 -14.00 3.98
C VAL A 3 6.43 -15.21 3.65
N LYS A 4 5.89 -15.92 4.65
CA LYS A 4 5.12 -17.17 4.39
C LYS A 4 3.67 -16.97 3.90
N ASN A 5 3.08 -15.78 4.08
CA ASN A 5 1.65 -15.55 3.82
C ASN A 5 1.35 -14.58 2.66
N GLU A 6 2.36 -13.97 2.05
CA GLU A 6 2.16 -12.91 1.04
C GLU A 6 1.43 -13.41 -0.22
N ARG A 7 1.82 -14.59 -0.74
CA ARG A 7 1.13 -15.22 -1.89
C ARG A 7 -0.33 -15.59 -1.60
N ILE A 8 -0.61 -16.02 -0.37
CA ILE A 8 -1.98 -16.36 0.07
C ILE A 8 -2.81 -15.09 0.18
N LEU A 9 -2.24 -14.04 0.78
CA LEU A 9 -2.87 -12.72 0.89
C LEU A 9 -3.17 -12.14 -0.50
N LEU A 10 -2.23 -12.17 -1.44
CA LEU A 10 -2.43 -11.75 -2.83
C LEU A 10 -3.58 -12.51 -3.52
N LYS A 11 -3.64 -13.84 -3.34
CA LYS A 11 -4.74 -14.66 -3.88
C LYS A 11 -6.09 -14.23 -3.31
N LYS A 12 -6.18 -14.02 -1.99
CA LYS A 12 -7.43 -13.59 -1.32
C LYS A 12 -7.84 -12.17 -1.70
N LEU A 13 -6.88 -11.26 -1.86
CA LEU A 13 -7.12 -9.90 -2.32
C LEU A 13 -7.72 -9.89 -3.74
N LYS A 14 -7.19 -10.71 -4.66
CA LYS A 14 -7.72 -10.88 -6.03
C LYS A 14 -9.17 -11.40 -6.06
N THR A 15 -9.61 -12.12 -5.04
CA THR A 15 -11.00 -12.60 -4.91
C THR A 15 -11.94 -11.60 -4.24
N CYS A 16 -11.54 -10.33 -4.09
CA CYS A 16 -12.34 -9.27 -3.45
C CYS A 16 -12.80 -9.60 -2.02
N CYS A 17 -12.01 -10.39 -1.27
CA CYS A 17 -12.33 -10.74 0.11
C CYS A 17 -12.07 -9.53 1.04
N PRO A 18 -13.09 -8.96 1.71
CA PRO A 18 -12.90 -7.77 2.56
C PRO A 18 -11.89 -7.98 3.68
N LYS A 19 -11.88 -9.17 4.29
CA LYS A 19 -10.93 -9.55 5.33
C LYS A 19 -9.48 -9.48 4.85
N ALA A 20 -9.21 -9.85 3.59
CA ALA A 20 -7.86 -9.81 3.05
C ALA A 20 -7.33 -8.37 2.90
N PHE A 21 -8.22 -7.40 2.65
CA PHE A 21 -7.84 -5.99 2.62
C PHE A 21 -7.50 -5.48 4.03
N ASN A 22 -8.27 -5.88 5.05
CA ASN A 22 -7.95 -5.55 6.44
C ASN A 22 -6.63 -6.19 6.87
N ASP A 23 -6.41 -7.48 6.56
CA ASP A 23 -5.15 -8.17 6.84
C ASP A 23 -3.95 -7.46 6.17
N LEU A 24 -4.14 -6.97 4.94
CA LEU A 24 -3.14 -6.16 4.22
C LEU A 24 -2.86 -4.85 4.95
N TYR A 25 -3.90 -4.14 5.37
CA TYR A 25 -3.77 -2.87 6.10
C TYR A 25 -3.03 -3.08 7.42
N ASP A 26 -3.45 -4.05 8.24
CA ASP A 26 -2.85 -4.34 9.54
C ASP A 26 -1.37 -4.72 9.45
N CYS A 27 -0.97 -5.42 8.38
CA CYS A 27 0.43 -5.82 8.19
C CYS A 27 1.35 -4.68 7.76
N TYR A 28 0.86 -3.69 7.00
CA TYR A 28 1.71 -2.74 6.29
C TYR A 28 1.45 -1.27 6.61
N ALA A 29 0.32 -0.92 7.23
CA ALA A 29 -0.04 0.49 7.47
C ALA A 29 0.99 1.22 8.34
N ALA A 30 1.39 0.64 9.48
CA ALA A 30 2.36 1.26 10.38
C ALA A 30 3.74 1.50 9.74
N PRO A 31 4.43 0.50 9.16
CA PRO A 31 5.73 0.73 8.53
C PRO A 31 5.63 1.66 7.31
N LEU A 32 4.53 1.60 6.56
CA LEU A 32 4.32 2.46 5.39
C LEU A 32 4.06 3.92 5.80
N CYS A 33 3.29 4.15 6.86
CA CYS A 33 3.03 5.48 7.41
C CYS A 33 4.32 6.14 7.88
N GLY A 34 5.19 5.41 8.58
CA GLY A 34 6.51 5.92 8.97
C GLY A 34 7.39 6.34 7.79
N LEU A 35 7.34 5.59 6.68
CA LEU A 35 8.05 5.96 5.45
C LEU A 35 7.45 7.22 4.80
N ILE A 36 6.13 7.32 4.71
CA ILE A 36 5.45 8.48 4.13
C ILE A 36 5.74 9.75 4.95
N LEU A 37 5.69 9.65 6.28
CA LEU A 37 5.96 10.78 7.18
C LEU A 37 7.35 11.38 6.97
N ASN A 38 8.36 10.55 6.70
CA ASN A 38 9.71 11.03 6.38
C ASN A 38 9.75 11.90 5.11
N ASP A 39 8.83 11.66 4.16
CA ASP A 39 8.79 12.38 2.90
C ASP A 39 7.94 13.67 3.01
N VAL A 40 6.78 13.64 3.66
CA VAL A 40 5.83 14.79 3.68
C VAL A 40 5.85 15.63 4.95
N LEU A 41 6.39 15.13 6.06
CA LEU A 41 6.53 15.84 7.35
C LEU A 41 5.23 16.46 7.92
N ALA A 42 4.06 16.03 7.44
CA ALA A 42 2.75 16.45 7.93
C ALA A 42 1.85 15.23 8.12
N VAL A 43 1.26 15.10 9.31
CA VAL A 43 0.49 13.90 9.71
C VAL A 43 -0.76 13.74 8.86
N ASP A 44 -1.53 14.81 8.65
CA ASP A 44 -2.77 14.75 7.86
C ASP A 44 -2.48 14.34 6.41
N GLU A 45 -1.41 14.88 5.84
CA GLU A 45 -0.97 14.54 4.49
C GLU A 45 -0.47 13.09 4.41
N ALA A 46 0.23 12.61 5.43
CA ALA A 46 0.65 11.22 5.49
C ALA A 46 -0.54 10.25 5.58
N CYS A 47 -1.56 10.58 6.38
CA CYS A 47 -2.81 9.81 6.46
C CYS A 47 -3.56 9.79 5.12
N ARG A 48 -3.62 10.93 4.42
CA ARG A 48 -4.22 11.05 3.09
C ARG A 48 -3.50 10.16 2.07
N ILE A 49 -2.17 10.27 2.00
CA ILE A 49 -1.34 9.44 1.11
C ILE A 49 -1.49 7.96 1.46
N LEU A 50 -1.44 7.59 2.73
CA LEU A 50 -1.57 6.19 3.17
C LEU A 50 -2.88 5.57 2.64
N THR A 51 -4.00 6.29 2.80
CA THR A 51 -5.32 5.87 2.30
C THR A 51 -5.30 5.69 0.77
N GLU A 52 -4.69 6.63 0.06
CA GLU A 52 -4.59 6.57 -1.40
C GLU A 52 -3.69 5.42 -1.88
N VAL A 53 -2.62 5.09 -1.14
CA VAL A 53 -1.73 3.97 -1.45
C VAL A 53 -2.50 2.65 -1.46
N PHE A 54 -3.24 2.32 -0.40
CA PHE A 54 -3.98 1.06 -0.33
C PHE A 54 -5.10 0.99 -1.38
N THR A 55 -5.77 2.11 -1.63
CA THR A 55 -6.82 2.20 -2.67
C THR A 55 -6.25 1.94 -4.06
N LYS A 56 -5.11 2.57 -4.38
CA LYS A 56 -4.44 2.47 -5.67
C LYS A 56 -3.80 1.09 -5.87
N PHE A 57 -3.22 0.52 -4.82
CA PHE A 57 -2.71 -0.85 -4.83
C PHE A 57 -3.84 -1.85 -5.13
N ASN A 58 -4.98 -1.76 -4.44
CA ASN A 58 -6.11 -2.64 -4.68
C ASN A 58 -6.62 -2.52 -6.13
N LYS A 59 -6.74 -1.29 -6.65
CA LYS A 59 -7.12 -1.04 -8.04
C LYS A 59 -6.12 -1.66 -9.03
N ASN A 60 -4.82 -1.48 -8.81
CA ASN A 60 -3.79 -2.05 -9.68
C ASN A 60 -3.78 -3.58 -9.64
N LEU A 61 -4.04 -4.17 -8.47
CA LEU A 61 -4.15 -5.61 -8.30
C LEU A 61 -5.32 -6.18 -9.12
N MET A 62 -6.49 -5.53 -9.09
CA MET A 62 -7.65 -5.90 -9.92
C MET A 62 -7.37 -5.78 -11.42
N LEU A 63 -6.52 -4.83 -11.80
CA LEU A 63 -6.07 -4.64 -13.19
C LEU A 63 -4.91 -5.56 -13.59
N GLY A 64 -4.44 -6.44 -12.69
CA GLY A 64 -3.33 -7.36 -12.96
C GLY A 64 -1.95 -6.70 -13.05
N LYS A 65 -1.80 -5.44 -12.61
CA LYS A 65 -0.58 -4.63 -12.80
C LYS A 65 0.50 -4.78 -11.73
N ASP A 66 0.19 -5.40 -10.58
CA ASP A 66 1.02 -5.26 -9.36
C ASP A 66 1.37 -6.59 -8.64
N ALA A 67 1.46 -7.72 -9.34
CA ALA A 67 1.63 -9.03 -8.69
C ALA A 67 3.05 -9.63 -8.69
N GLU A 68 4.06 -8.97 -9.29
CA GLU A 68 5.35 -9.64 -9.57
C GLU A 68 6.51 -9.27 -8.63
N VAL A 69 6.46 -8.12 -7.96
CA VAL A 69 7.62 -7.58 -7.20
C VAL A 69 7.44 -7.66 -5.68
N GLY A 70 6.33 -8.19 -5.18
CA GLY A 70 5.98 -8.26 -3.75
C GLY A 70 5.11 -7.09 -3.28
N ILE A 71 4.20 -7.36 -2.34
CA ILE A 71 3.20 -6.42 -1.82
C ILE A 71 3.89 -5.17 -1.28
N PHE A 72 4.85 -5.35 -0.36
CA PHE A 72 5.46 -4.21 0.33
C PHE A 72 6.20 -3.28 -0.65
N ILE A 73 6.90 -3.84 -1.64
CA ILE A 73 7.61 -3.07 -2.65
C ILE A 73 6.63 -2.26 -3.52
N SER A 74 5.51 -2.87 -3.93
CA SER A 74 4.46 -2.15 -4.67
C SER A 74 3.85 -1.02 -3.85
N LEU A 75 3.53 -1.25 -2.57
CA LEU A 75 3.02 -0.22 -1.66
C LEU A 75 4.01 0.96 -1.53
N VAL A 76 5.30 0.68 -1.30
CA VAL A 76 6.34 1.71 -1.19
C VAL A 76 6.50 2.51 -2.48
N ARG A 77 6.45 1.87 -3.65
CA ARG A 77 6.52 2.56 -4.95
C ARG A 77 5.35 3.52 -5.15
N ILE A 78 4.14 3.09 -4.80
CA ILE A 78 2.95 3.93 -4.89
C ILE A 78 3.08 5.10 -3.90
N ALA A 79 3.48 4.83 -2.66
CA ALA A 79 3.66 5.83 -1.61
C ALA A 79 4.64 6.94 -2.02
N LYS A 80 5.84 6.55 -2.48
CA LYS A 80 6.85 7.52 -2.95
C LYS A 80 6.35 8.39 -4.09
N LYS A 81 5.65 7.80 -5.06
CA LYS A 81 5.09 8.56 -6.18
C LYS A 81 4.10 9.61 -5.68
N LEU A 82 3.18 9.22 -4.81
CA LEU A 82 2.17 10.12 -4.25
C LEU A 82 2.79 11.23 -3.39
N ALA A 83 3.80 10.92 -2.58
CA ALA A 83 4.51 11.90 -1.77
C ALA A 83 5.35 12.90 -2.60
N ILE A 84 5.85 12.49 -3.77
CA ILE A 84 6.49 13.43 -4.72
C ILE A 84 5.44 14.32 -5.38
N ASP A 85 4.31 13.74 -5.79
CA ASP A 85 3.26 14.48 -6.49
C ASP A 85 2.55 15.49 -5.57
N SER A 86 2.44 15.22 -4.25
CA SER A 86 1.86 16.17 -3.30
C SER A 86 2.69 17.44 -3.08
N LYS A 87 4.01 17.40 -3.37
CA LYS A 87 4.92 18.56 -3.25
C LYS A 87 4.89 19.51 -4.45
N LYS A 88 4.15 19.16 -5.52
CA LYS A 88 4.10 19.95 -6.77
C LYS A 88 2.97 20.99 -6.78
N ILE A 89 2.26 21.13 -5.67
CA ILE A 89 1.17 22.10 -5.44
C ILE A 89 1.72 23.17 -4.49
#